data_AF-A0AAW5ZTD0-F1
#
_entry.id   AF-A0AAW5ZTD0-F1
#
_cell.length_a   1.000
_cell.length_b   1.000
_cell.length_c   1.000
_cell.angle_alpha   90.00
_cell.angle_beta   90.00
_cell.angle_gamma   90.00
#
_symmetry.space_group_name_H-M   'P 1'
#
loop_
_entity.id
_entity.type
_entity.pdbx_description
1 polymer ?
#
loop_
_entity_poly.entity_id
_entity_poly.type
_entity_poly.pdbx_seq_one_letter_code
_entity_poly.pdbx_strand_id
1 'polypeptide(L)'
;MAILSSSVQLSRHSRRHVEPAAKRIALSETELAARWGLSVKTLQRWRQDHLGPVFCKLGSRVAYLISDIEAYERRVSRNSTSVCAYH
;
A
#
# COMPACT_ATOMS: atom_id res chain seq x y z
N MET A 1 -45.40 3.12 28.75
CA MET A 1 -45.04 2.47 27.47
C MET A 1 -43.62 2.90 27.13
N ALA A 2 -42.64 2.06 27.45
CA ALA A 2 -41.22 2.34 27.23
C ALA A 2 -40.81 1.72 25.91
N ILE A 3 -40.24 2.50 24.98
CA ILE A 3 -39.04 2.09 24.22
C ILE A 3 -38.24 3.36 23.88
N LEU A 4 -37.18 3.61 24.66
CA LEU A 4 -36.01 4.35 24.20
C LEU A 4 -35.28 3.44 23.20
N SER A 5 -35.02 3.90 21.99
CA SER A 5 -34.00 3.28 21.14
C SER A 5 -33.26 4.35 20.34
N SER A 6 -32.25 4.89 21.00
CA SER A 6 -31.13 5.58 20.38
C SER A 6 -30.59 4.73 19.24
N SER A 7 -30.75 5.17 18.00
CA SER A 7 -30.07 4.59 16.86
C SER A 7 -28.59 4.95 16.92
N VAL A 8 -27.86 4.05 17.56
CA VAL A 8 -26.41 3.97 17.70
C VAL A 8 -25.70 4.45 16.44
N GLN A 9 -24.81 5.40 16.67
CA GLN A 9 -23.80 5.94 15.77
C GLN A 9 -23.33 4.90 14.74
N LEU A 10 -23.62 5.12 13.46
CA LEU A 10 -22.94 4.44 12.37
C LEU A 10 -21.49 4.92 12.36
N SER A 11 -20.71 4.30 13.24
CA SER A 11 -19.26 4.37 13.27
C SER A 11 -18.77 3.84 11.92
N ARG A 12 -18.57 4.78 10.98
CA ARG A 12 -17.75 4.63 9.77
C ARG A 12 -16.27 4.50 10.14
N HIS A 13 -15.99 3.85 11.27
CA HIS A 13 -14.68 3.32 11.58
C HIS A 13 -14.52 2.11 10.68
N SER A 14 -14.00 2.39 9.47
CA SER A 14 -13.28 1.42 8.67
C SER A 14 -12.45 0.60 9.63
N ARG A 15 -12.93 -0.60 9.94
CA ARG A 15 -12.32 -1.51 10.90
C ARG A 15 -10.83 -1.54 10.56
N ARG A 16 -10.00 -1.17 11.53
CA ARG A 16 -8.59 -1.50 11.56
C ARG A 16 -8.51 -3.01 11.45
N HIS A 17 -8.49 -3.53 10.22
CA HIS A 17 -8.38 -4.95 9.99
C HIS A 17 -6.91 -5.30 10.08
N VAL A 18 -6.43 -5.39 11.32
CA VAL A 18 -5.17 -6.03 11.65
C VAL A 18 -5.44 -7.53 11.62
N GLU A 19 -5.47 -8.13 10.43
CA GLU A 19 -5.47 -9.60 10.27
C GLU A 19 -4.10 -10.03 9.72
N PRO A 20 -3.18 -10.51 10.56
CA PRO A 20 -1.87 -10.98 10.14
C PRO A 20 -1.93 -12.48 9.91
N ALA A 21 -2.35 -12.95 8.72
CA ALA A 21 -2.03 -14.30 8.21
C ALA A 21 -2.76 -14.65 6.90
N ALA A 22 -3.96 -14.10 6.66
CA ALA A 22 -4.69 -14.39 5.43
C ALA A 22 -4.02 -13.66 4.25
N LYS A 23 -3.55 -14.43 3.26
CA LYS A 23 -2.81 -14.00 2.06
C LYS A 23 -3.43 -12.74 1.44
N ARG A 24 -2.91 -11.57 1.81
CA ARG A 24 -3.43 -10.27 1.32
C ARG A 24 -3.08 -10.16 -0.15
N ILE A 25 -4.07 -9.99 -1.02
CA ILE A 25 -3.86 -9.92 -2.47
C ILE A 25 -3.25 -8.56 -2.86
N ALA A 26 -3.62 -7.50 -2.13
CA ALA A 26 -3.11 -6.15 -2.33
C ALA A 26 -2.74 -5.47 -0.99
N LEU A 27 -1.71 -4.64 -1.04
CA LEU A 27 -1.21 -3.81 0.06
C LEU A 27 -1.58 -2.35 -0.17
N SER A 28 -1.97 -1.68 0.90
CA SER A 28 -2.11 -0.22 0.90
C SER A 28 -0.75 0.46 0.76
N GLU A 29 -0.71 1.71 0.30
CA GLU A 29 0.53 2.50 0.27
C GLU A 29 1.27 2.52 1.62
N THR A 30 0.54 2.67 2.73
CA THR A 30 1.10 2.65 4.09
C THR A 30 1.72 1.29 4.45
N GLU A 31 1.12 0.20 3.99
CA GLU A 31 1.62 -1.15 4.26
C GLU A 31 2.83 -1.48 3.39
N LEU A 32 2.80 -1.05 2.13
CA LEU A 32 3.95 -1.15 1.23
C LEU A 32 5.13 -0.34 1.77
N ALA A 33 4.87 0.89 2.23
CA ALA A 33 5.85 1.74 2.90
C ALA A 33 6.49 1.02 4.10
N ALA A 34 5.68 0.43 4.98
CA ALA A 34 6.18 -0.33 6.12
C ALA A 34 7.00 -1.56 5.70
N ARG A 35 6.58 -2.29 4.66
CA ARG A 35 7.29 -3.47 4.14
C ARG A 35 8.66 -3.14 3.56
N TRP A 36 8.76 -2.05 2.80
CA TRP A 36 10.01 -1.61 2.18
C TRP A 36 10.87 -0.69 3.07
N GLY A 37 10.37 -0.33 4.25
CA GLY A 37 11.04 0.64 5.13
C GLY A 37 11.09 2.05 4.54
N LEU A 38 10.21 2.38 3.59
CA LEU A 38 10.13 3.68 2.93
C LEU A 38 9.04 4.54 3.55
N SER A 39 9.17 5.86 3.42
CA SER A 39 8.08 6.77 3.75
C SER A 39 6.98 6.75 2.70
N VAL A 40 5.72 6.88 3.13
CA VAL A 40 4.55 7.06 2.24
C VAL A 40 4.80 8.21 1.25
N LYS A 41 5.40 9.32 1.69
CA LYS A 41 5.79 10.44 0.82
C LYS A 41 6.74 10.03 -0.32
N THR A 42 7.63 9.07 -0.07
CA THR A 42 8.53 8.53 -1.10
C THR A 42 7.75 7.74 -2.15
N LEU A 43 6.77 6.92 -1.73
CA LEU A 43 5.88 6.23 -2.65
C LEU A 43 5.00 7.20 -3.46
N GLN A 44 4.54 8.29 -2.84
CA GLN A 44 3.83 9.35 -3.54
C GLN A 44 4.71 10.02 -4.60
N ARG A 45 5.98 10.30 -4.27
CA ARG A 45 6.95 10.85 -5.22
C ARG A 45 7.21 9.88 -6.37
N TRP A 46 7.41 8.59 -6.08
CA TRP A 46 7.55 7.54 -7.10
C TRP A 46 6.37 7.51 -8.08
N ARG A 47 5.13 7.71 -7.61
CA ARG A 47 3.98 7.85 -8.52
C ARG A 47 4.08 9.04 -9.46
N GLN A 48 4.59 10.19 -9.00
CA GLN A 48 4.77 11.39 -9.83
C GLN A 48 5.88 11.17 -10.86
N ASP A 49 6.97 10.54 -10.43
CA ASP A 49 8.11 10.21 -11.28
C ASP A 49 7.83 9.01 -12.21
N HIS A 50 6.61 8.42 -12.16
CA HIS A 50 6.23 7.19 -12.86
C HIS A 50 7.19 6.01 -12.59
N LEU A 51 7.79 5.99 -11.41
CA LEU A 51 8.67 4.94 -10.91
C LEU A 51 7.90 3.99 -10.00
N GLY A 52 8.29 2.72 -9.97
CA GLY A 52 7.77 1.73 -9.03
C GLY A 52 6.84 0.66 -9.62
N PRO A 53 6.27 -0.18 -8.75
CA PRO A 53 5.34 -1.24 -9.12
C PRO A 53 4.00 -0.67 -9.56
N VAL A 54 3.27 -1.46 -10.36
CA VAL A 54 1.93 -1.10 -10.83
C VAL A 54 1.01 -0.85 -9.64
N PHE A 55 0.26 0.26 -9.72
CA PHE A 55 -0.68 0.64 -8.69
C PHE A 55 -2.12 0.59 -9.24
N CYS A 56 -3.03 0.08 -8.43
CA CYS A 56 -4.47 0.14 -8.70
C CYS A 56 -5.06 1.35 -7.97
N LYS A 57 -5.68 2.26 -8.72
CA LYS A 57 -6.42 3.40 -8.18
C LYS A 57 -7.87 2.98 -7.89
N LEU A 58 -8.22 2.82 -6.61
CA LEU A 58 -9.58 2.55 -6.15
C LEU A 58 -10.16 3.84 -5.57
N GLY A 59 -10.70 4.69 -6.44
CA GLY A 59 -11.25 5.99 -6.06
C GLY A 59 -10.19 6.91 -5.44
N SER A 60 -10.30 7.18 -4.14
CA SER A 60 -9.34 7.98 -3.36
C SER A 60 -8.18 7.17 -2.79
N ARG A 61 -8.24 5.83 -2.84
CA ARG A 61 -7.21 4.96 -2.29
C ARG A 61 -6.37 4.35 -3.40
N VAL A 62 -5.08 4.19 -3.12
CA VAL A 62 -4.17 3.45 -3.98
C VAL A 62 -3.76 2.15 -3.30
N ALA A 63 -3.86 1.06 -4.05
CA ALA A 63 -3.47 -0.28 -3.63
C ALA A 63 -2.40 -0.82 -4.59
N TYR A 64 -1.46 -1.58 -4.04
CA TYR A 64 -0.39 -2.24 -4.77
C TYR A 64 -0.59 -3.75 -4.66
N LEU A 65 -0.69 -4.44 -5.79
CA LEU A 65 -0.81 -5.89 -5.80
C LEU A 65 0.51 -6.51 -5.40
N ILE A 66 0.47 -7.56 -4.56
CA ILE A 66 1.70 -8.24 -4.13
C ILE A 66 2.41 -8.86 -5.33
N SER A 67 1.66 -9.40 -6.30
CA SER A 67 2.23 -9.93 -7.54
C SER A 67 3.01 -8.88 -8.35
N ASP A 68 2.52 -7.64 -8.40
CA ASP A 68 3.21 -6.55 -9.10
C ASP A 68 4.43 -6.05 -8.33
N ILE A 69 4.35 -6.01 -7.00
CA ILE A 69 5.49 -5.72 -6.12
C ILE A 69 6.60 -6.74 -6.34
N GLU A 70 6.28 -8.04 -6.32
CA GLU A 70 7.26 -9.11 -6.57
C GLU A 70 7.83 -9.06 -7.99
N ALA A 71 6.99 -8.77 -8.99
CA ALA A 71 7.45 -8.61 -10.37
C ALA A 71 8.40 -7.40 -10.51
N TYR A 72 8.10 -6.30 -9.82
CA TYR A 72 8.96 -5.13 -9.76
C TYR A 72 10.27 -5.43 -9.04
N GLU A 73 10.24 -6.11 -7.88
CA GLU A 73 11.42 -6.55 -7.15
C GLU A 73 12.33 -7.42 -8.03
N ARG A 74 11.77 -8.36 -8.80
CA ARG A 74 12.57 -9.17 -9.76
C ARG A 74 13.18 -8.33 -10.89
N ARG A 75 12.43 -7.36 -11.43
CA ARG A 75 12.92 -6.45 -12.48
C ARG A 75 14.05 -5.57 -11.98
N VAL A 76 13.87 -4.95 -10.81
CA VAL A 76 14.89 -4.07 -10.18
C VAL A 76 16.06 -4.87 -9.66
N SER A 77 15.87 -6.08 -9.11
CA SER A 77 16.96 -6.97 -8.70
C SER A 77 17.88 -7.32 -9.86
N ARG A 78 17.37 -7.42 -11.10
CA ARG A 78 18.19 -7.60 -12.30
C ARG A 78 18.94 -6.33 -12.71
N ASN A 79 18.40 -5.15 -12.37
CA ASN A 79 18.97 -3.85 -12.74
C ASN A 79 19.90 -3.27 -11.66
N SER A 80 19.81 -3.73 -10.41
CA SER A 80 20.74 -3.39 -9.33
C SER A 80 22.02 -4.19 -9.44
N THR A 81 22.64 -4.17 -10.62
CA THR A 81 24.07 -4.43 -10.73
C THR A 81 24.71 -3.08 -10.50
N SER A 82 25.37 -2.94 -9.36
CA SER A 82 26.11 -1.77 -8.93
C SER A 82 26.99 -1.21 -10.05
N VAL A 83 26.62 -0.06 -10.60
CA VAL A 83 27.61 0.85 -11.19
C VAL A 83 27.68 2.05 -10.24
N CYS A 84 28.66 1.99 -9.35
CA CYS A 84 29.12 3.17 -8.64
C CYS A 84 29.73 4.10 -9.71
N ALA A 85 29.05 5.19 -10.02
CA ALA A 85 29.59 6.25 -10.86
C ALA A 85 29.08 7.58 -10.31
N TYR A 86 29.44 7.88 -9.06
CA TYR A 86 29.54 9.25 -8.58
C TYR A 86 31.03 9.55 -8.53
N HIS A 87 31.47 10.37 -9.48
CA HIS A 87 32.80 10.92 -9.61
C HIS A 87 32.83 12.31 -8.95
#